data_AF-A0A7V6P8M8-F1
#
_entry.id   AF-A0A7V6P8M8-F1
#
_cell.length_a   1.000
_cell.length_b   1.000
_cell.length_c   1.000
_cell.angle_alpha   90.00
_cell.angle_beta   90.00
_cell.angle_gamma   90.00
#
_symmetry.space_group_name_H-M   'P 1'
#
loop_
_entity.id
_entity.type
_entity.pdbx_description
1 polymer ?
#
loop_
_entity_poly.entity_id
_entity_poly.type
_entity_poly.pdbx_seq_one_letter_code
_entity_poly.pdbx_strand_id
1 'polypeptide(L)' 'MQITILGSGVIGVTTAYYLAKLGHEVTVV' A
#
# COMPACT_ATOMS: atom_id res chain seq x y z
N MET A 1 7.23 -5.11 -7.97
CA MET A 1 6.00 -4.52 -8.57
C MET A 1 5.73 -3.21 -7.88
N GLN A 2 5.31 -2.19 -8.65
CA GLN A 2 4.91 -0.88 -8.14
C GLN A 2 3.39 -0.84 -7.99
N ILE A 3 2.90 -0.42 -6.82
CA ILE A 3 1.47 -0.42 -6.47
C ILE A 3 1.08 0.97 -5.97
N THR A 4 0.07 1.56 -6.60
CA THR A 4 -0.51 2.83 -6.15
C THR A 4 -1.86 2.58 -5.50
N ILE A 5 -2.03 3.05 -4.27
CA ILE A 5 -3.28 2.99 -3.52
C ILE A 5 -3.87 4.39 -3.45
N LEU A 6 -5.08 4.57 -3.98
CA LEU A 6 -5.81 5.83 -3.96
C LEU A 6 -6.79 5.81 -2.78
N GLY A 7 -6.42 6.49 -1.70
CA GLY A 7 -7.15 6.55 -0.44
C GLY A 7 -6.37 5.97 0.73
N SER A 8 -6.23 6.77 1.78
CA SER A 8 -5.46 6.47 3.01
C SER A 8 -6.33 6.06 4.20
N GLY A 9 -7.53 5.53 3.94
CA GLY A 9 -8.38 4.94 4.97
C GLY A 9 -7.78 3.65 5.54
N VAL A 10 -8.32 3.17 6.67
CA VAL A 10 -7.81 2.00 7.43
C VAL A 10 -7.46 0.81 6.54
N ILE A 11 -8.34 0.49 5.58
CA ILE A 11 -8.13 -0.60 4.63
C ILE A 11 -6.91 -0.32 3.75
N GLY A 12 -6.82 0.87 3.16
CA GLY A 12 -5.73 1.27 2.27
C GLY A 12 -4.36 1.21 2.94
N VAL A 13 -4.24 1.75 4.17
CA VAL A 13 -2.98 1.69 4.93
C VAL A 13 -2.62 0.29 5.39
N THR A 14 -3.61 -0.52 5.80
CA THR A 14 -3.37 -1.92 6.21
C THR A 14 -2.91 -2.75 5.02
N THR A 15 -3.55 -2.59 3.86
CA THR A 15 -3.13 -3.23 2.61
C THR A 15 -1.74 -2.76 2.18
N ALA A 16 -1.45 -1.45 2.26
CA ALA A 16 -0.12 -0.91 1.97
C ALA A 16 0.96 -1.53 2.85
N TYR A 17 0.69 -1.70 4.15
CA TYR A 17 1.61 -2.30 5.11
C TYR A 17 1.98 -3.74 4.74
N TYR A 18 1.00 -4.59 4.42
CA TYR A 18 1.28 -5.97 4.05
C TYR A 18 1.98 -6.07 2.69
N LEU A 19 1.62 -5.22 1.73
CA LEU A 19 2.28 -5.17 0.42
C LEU A 19 3.75 -4.71 0.54
N ALA A 20 4.02 -3.69 1.34
CA ALA A 20 5.39 -3.23 1.61
C ALA A 20 6.23 -4.31 2.29
N LYS A 21 5.65 -5.06 3.24
CA LYS A 21 6.33 -6.17 3.93
C LYS A 21 6.70 -7.34 2.98
N LEU A 22 5.93 -7.53 1.91
CA LEU A 22 6.22 -8.50 0.86
C LEU A 22 7.28 -8.00 -0.15
N GLY A 23 7.85 -6.81 0.06
CA GLY A 23 8.86 -6.21 -0.82
C GLY A 23 8.27 -5.51 -2.04
N HIS A 24 6.98 -5.18 -2.02
CA HIS A 24 6.39 -4.33 -3.05
C HIS A 24 6.70 -2.86 -2.78
N GLU A 25 6.97 -2.11 -3.84
CA GLU A 25 7.11 -0.65 -3.77
C GLU A 25 5.71 -0.05 -3.82
N VAL A 26 5.24 0.52 -2.71
CA VAL A 26 3.87 1.02 -2.57
C VAL A 26 3.88 2.53 -2.40
N THR A 27 3.05 3.22 -3.19
CA THR A 27 2.73 4.63 -3.01
C THR A 27 1.26 4.77 -2.61
N VAL A 28 0.98 5.51 -1.55
CA VAL A 28 -0.39 5.82 -1.12
C VAL A 28 -0.65 7.30 -1.41
N VAL A 29 -1.76 7.60 -2.06
CA VAL A 29 -2.23 8.96 -2.40
C VAL A 29 -3.55 9.23 -1.73
#